data_AF-A0A8X6SWR8-F1
#
_entry.id   AF-A0A8X6SWR8-F1
#
_cell.length_a   1.000
_cell.length_b   1.000
_cell.length_c   1.000
_cell.angle_alpha   90.00
_cell.angle_beta   90.00
_cell.angle_gamma   90.00
#
_symmetry.space_group_name_H-M   'P 1'
#
loop_
_entity.id
_entity.type
_entity.pdbx_description
1 polymer ?
#
loop_
_entity_poly.entity_id
_entity_poly.type
_entity_poly.pdbx_seq_one_letter_code
_entity_poly.pdbx_strand_id
1 'polypeptide(L)'
;MEVDRMLGIFNRSEKLHNLKYSNYIGDGDTKAFIALSENQPYGDDHLIQKIECVGHVQNRMGTRLRMLKLVYGKKKLSDGKTIDGKGRLTDSLIDKLAHYYGNAIRCNSTSVKEIRKVIWAVWGHSCSTDDEPML
;
A
#
# COMPACT_ATOMS: atom_id res chain seq x y z
N MET A 1 17.99 -20.36 -1.44
CA MET A 1 16.88 -19.70 -0.72
C MET A 1 16.26 -18.62 -1.63
N GLU A 2 15.13 -18.00 -1.28
CA GLU A 2 14.41 -17.02 -2.14
C GLU A 2 15.31 -15.91 -2.72
N VAL A 3 16.27 -15.44 -1.92
CA VAL A 3 17.28 -14.44 -2.30
C VAL A 3 18.12 -14.88 -3.50
N ASP A 4 18.69 -16.10 -3.43
CA ASP A 4 19.53 -16.65 -4.52
C ASP A 4 18.74 -16.79 -5.82
N ARG A 5 17.45 -17.14 -5.71
CA ARG A 5 16.56 -17.23 -6.88
C ARG A 5 16.35 -15.86 -7.51
N MET A 6 16.11 -14.83 -6.70
CA MET A 6 15.92 -13.46 -7.18
C MET A 6 17.20 -12.93 -7.87
N LEU A 7 18.35 -13.07 -7.22
CA LEU A 7 19.65 -12.74 -7.82
C LEU A 7 19.87 -13.50 -9.14
N GLY A 8 19.54 -14.78 -9.18
CA GLY A 8 19.63 -15.59 -10.39
C GLY A 8 18.72 -15.10 -11.52
N ILE A 9 17.51 -14.60 -11.22
CA ILE A 9 16.59 -14.02 -12.22
C ILE A 9 17.20 -12.76 -12.84
N PHE A 10 17.75 -11.86 -12.02
CA PHE A 10 18.32 -10.60 -12.51
C PHE A 10 19.61 -10.85 -13.30
N ASN A 11 20.54 -11.65 -12.77
CA ASN A 11 21.79 -11.97 -13.46
C ASN A 11 21.58 -12.69 -14.80
N ARG A 12 20.59 -13.59 -14.89
CA ARG A 12 20.36 -14.32 -16.14
C ARG A 12 19.65 -13.50 -17.22
N SER A 13 18.91 -12.44 -16.85
CA SER A 13 18.16 -11.66 -17.84
C SER A 13 19.08 -10.97 -18.83
N GLU A 14 20.23 -10.46 -18.37
CA GLU A 14 21.23 -9.84 -19.23
C GLU A 14 21.90 -10.90 -20.13
N LYS A 15 22.32 -12.02 -19.54
CA LYS A 15 23.02 -13.10 -20.28
C LYS A 15 22.15 -13.77 -21.34
N LEU A 16 20.87 -14.01 -21.04
CA LEU A 16 19.97 -14.78 -21.91
C LEU A 16 19.17 -13.90 -22.87
N HIS A 17 18.88 -12.66 -22.47
CA HIS A 17 17.94 -11.80 -23.19
C HIS A 17 18.46 -10.39 -23.45
N ASN A 18 19.71 -10.09 -23.07
CA ASN A 18 20.29 -8.75 -23.14
C ASN A 18 19.38 -7.68 -22.50
N LEU A 19 18.73 -8.04 -21.39
CA LEU A 19 17.71 -7.23 -20.71
C LEU A 19 18.11 -6.91 -19.27
N LYS A 20 18.01 -5.63 -18.89
CA LYS A 20 18.21 -5.16 -17.52
C LYS A 20 16.88 -4.71 -16.91
N TYR A 21 16.54 -5.21 -15.74
CA TYR A 21 15.39 -4.73 -14.98
C TYR A 21 15.74 -3.42 -14.27
N SER A 22 14.88 -2.41 -14.39
CA SER A 22 15.06 -1.14 -13.66
C SER A 22 14.33 -1.10 -12.32
N ASN A 23 13.29 -1.92 -12.15
CA ASN A 23 12.39 -1.84 -11.00
C ASN A 23 12.23 -3.20 -10.33
N TYR A 24 12.25 -3.21 -9.00
CA TYR A 24 11.86 -4.32 -8.14
C TYR A 24 10.56 -3.96 -7.42
N ILE A 25 9.50 -4.75 -7.65
CA ILE A 25 8.22 -4.55 -6.97
C ILE A 25 8.18 -5.47 -5.75
N GLY A 26 8.15 -4.88 -4.56
CA GLY A 26 8.23 -5.62 -3.30
C GLY A 26 7.28 -5.07 -2.23
N ASP A 27 7.12 -5.87 -1.18
CA ASP A 27 6.39 -5.48 0.04
C ASP A 27 7.40 -5.11 1.13
N GLY A 28 7.45 -3.84 1.54
CA GLY A 28 8.28 -3.42 2.67
C GLY A 28 9.75 -3.85 2.52
N ASP A 29 10.47 -3.98 3.63
CA ASP A 29 11.90 -4.29 3.58
C ASP A 29 12.14 -5.78 3.31
N THR A 30 12.32 -6.12 2.03
CA THR A 30 12.58 -7.48 1.57
C THR A 30 14.09 -7.77 1.55
N LYS A 31 14.49 -8.91 2.13
CA LYS A 31 15.88 -9.42 2.03
C LYS A 31 16.34 -9.59 0.57
N ALA A 32 15.41 -9.91 -0.33
CA ALA A 32 15.69 -10.02 -1.76
C ALA A 32 16.14 -8.69 -2.39
N PHE A 33 15.48 -7.57 -2.07
CA PHE A 33 15.90 -6.26 -2.55
C PHE A 33 17.24 -5.83 -1.96
N ILE A 34 17.48 -6.08 -0.67
CA ILE A 34 18.77 -5.78 -0.03
C ILE A 34 19.89 -6.50 -0.78
N ALA A 35 19.73 -7.81 -1.02
CA ALA A 35 20.71 -8.57 -1.77
C ALA A 35 20.90 -8.06 -3.20
N LEU A 36 19.83 -7.68 -3.91
CA LEU A 36 19.94 -7.06 -5.25
C LEU A 36 20.72 -5.74 -5.21
N SER A 37 20.48 -4.93 -4.19
CA SER A 37 21.18 -3.65 -4.00
C SER A 37 22.65 -3.84 -3.65
N GLU A 38 22.99 -4.86 -2.87
CA GLU A 38 24.37 -5.16 -2.48
C GLU A 38 25.18 -5.84 -3.59
N ASN A 39 24.54 -6.71 -4.38
CA ASN A 39 25.22 -7.47 -5.43
C ASN A 39 25.27 -6.74 -6.77
N GLN A 40 24.46 -5.70 -6.96
CA GLN A 40 24.42 -4.85 -8.16
C GLN A 40 24.56 -5.67 -9.46
N PRO A 41 23.57 -6.53 -9.80
CA PRO A 41 23.70 -7.54 -10.86
C PRO A 41 23.96 -6.95 -12.27
N TYR A 42 23.81 -5.64 -12.44
CA TYR A 42 24.03 -4.92 -13.70
C TYR A 42 25.15 -3.88 -13.63
N GLY A 43 25.91 -3.85 -12.53
CA GLY A 43 26.95 -2.87 -12.23
C GLY A 43 26.42 -1.54 -11.68
N ASP A 44 27.35 -0.63 -11.37
CA ASP A 44 27.07 0.70 -10.81
C ASP A 44 26.25 1.60 -11.75
N ASP A 45 26.35 1.37 -13.06
CA ASP A 45 25.68 2.17 -14.09
C ASP A 45 24.16 1.93 -14.16
N HIS A 46 23.65 0.85 -13.54
CA HIS A 46 22.22 0.50 -13.60
C HIS A 46 21.71 -0.01 -12.25
N LEU A 47 21.31 0.95 -11.40
CA LEU A 47 20.72 0.66 -10.10
C LEU A 47 19.24 0.25 -10.23
N ILE A 48 18.86 -0.78 -9.47
CA ILE A 48 17.49 -1.26 -9.41
C ILE A 48 16.71 -0.43 -8.38
N GLN A 49 15.63 0.22 -8.82
CA GLN A 49 14.76 0.97 -7.95
C GLN A 49 13.71 0.06 -7.30
N LYS A 50 13.54 0.17 -5.97
CA LYS A 50 12.42 -0.47 -5.28
C LYS A 50 11.15 0.36 -5.45
N ILE A 51 10.07 -0.34 -5.81
CA ILE A 51 8.71 0.21 -5.85
C ILE A 51 7.85 -0.60 -4.88
N GLU A 52 7.15 0.10 -3.99
CA GLU A 52 6.22 -0.52 -3.06
C GLU A 52 5.01 -1.09 -3.81
N CYS A 53 4.64 -2.33 -3.50
CA CYS A 53 3.47 -2.94 -4.09
C CYS A 53 2.18 -2.32 -3.52
N VAL A 54 1.11 -2.33 -4.32
CA VAL A 54 -0.20 -1.80 -3.87
C VAL A 54 -0.71 -2.54 -2.64
N GLY A 55 -0.43 -3.86 -2.53
CA GLY A 55 -0.78 -4.65 -1.35
C GLY A 55 -0.14 -4.11 -0.06
N HIS A 56 1.15 -3.75 -0.11
CA HIS A 56 1.83 -3.13 1.02
C HIS A 56 1.18 -1.79 1.41
N VAL A 57 0.82 -0.99 0.40
CA VAL A 57 0.15 0.29 0.60
C VAL A 57 -1.23 0.12 1.26
N GLN A 58 -1.99 -0.92 0.89
CA GLN A 58 -3.25 -1.29 1.57
C GLN A 58 -3.02 -1.70 3.02
N ASN A 59 -2.05 -2.59 3.26
CA ASN A 59 -1.69 -3.06 4.60
C ASN A 59 -1.28 -1.90 5.51
N ARG A 60 -0.52 -0.94 4.98
CA ARG A 60 -0.10 0.26 5.70
C ARG A 60 -1.30 1.10 6.15
N MET A 61 -2.31 1.29 5.31
CA MET A 61 -3.54 1.99 5.68
C MET A 61 -4.29 1.26 6.80
N GLY A 62 -4.52 -0.05 6.63
CA GLY A 62 -5.21 -0.86 7.62
C GLY A 62 -4.50 -0.84 8.99
N THR A 63 -3.18 -0.99 9.02
CA THR A 63 -2.37 -0.92 10.24
C THR A 63 -2.48 0.44 10.92
N ARG A 64 -2.38 1.54 10.17
CA ARG A 64 -2.51 2.89 10.73
C ARG A 64 -3.89 3.16 11.34
N LEU A 65 -4.96 2.70 10.68
CA LEU A 65 -6.32 2.84 11.21
C LEU A 65 -6.53 2.00 12.47
N ARG A 66 -6.00 0.77 12.51
CA ARG A 66 -6.02 -0.07 13.73
C ARG A 66 -5.24 0.56 14.87
N MET A 67 -4.07 1.15 14.59
CA MET A 67 -3.31 1.88 15.60
C MET A 67 -4.10 3.08 16.14
N LEU A 68 -4.77 3.84 15.26
CA LEU A 68 -5.63 4.95 15.66
C LEU A 68 -6.79 4.46 16.55
N LYS A 69 -7.46 3.38 16.14
CA LYS A 69 -8.48 2.69 16.95
C LYS A 69 -7.96 2.27 18.32
N LEU A 70 -6.73 1.74 18.41
CA LEU A 70 -6.12 1.36 19.69
C LEU A 70 -5.80 2.57 20.58
N VAL A 71 -5.16 3.60 20.03
CA VAL A 71 -4.74 4.81 20.77
C VAL A 71 -5.95 5.60 21.28
N TYR A 72 -7.03 5.65 20.50
CA TYR A 72 -8.25 6.39 20.84
C TYR A 72 -9.39 5.50 21.37
N GLY A 73 -9.21 4.19 21.43
CA GLY A 73 -10.26 3.22 21.76
C GLY A 73 -10.89 3.42 23.13
N LYS A 74 -10.13 3.94 24.09
CA LYS A 74 -10.61 4.25 25.44
C LYS A 74 -11.02 5.71 25.62
N LYS A 75 -10.72 6.58 24.65
CA LYS A 75 -11.06 8.01 24.71
C LYS A 75 -12.49 8.20 24.23
N LYS A 76 -13.23 9.05 24.93
CA LYS A 76 -14.52 9.52 24.45
C LYS A 76 -14.31 10.64 23.45
N LEU A 77 -15.03 10.56 22.33
CA LEU A 77 -15.14 11.63 21.36
C LEU A 77 -16.15 12.69 21.88
N SER A 78 -16.38 13.74 21.10
CA SER A 78 -17.31 14.84 21.43
C SER A 78 -18.72 14.37 21.76
N ASP A 79 -19.14 13.21 21.25
CA ASP A 79 -20.46 12.62 21.45
C ASP A 79 -20.52 11.62 22.63
N GLY A 80 -19.48 11.56 23.46
CA GLY A 80 -19.41 10.68 24.63
C GLY A 80 -19.20 9.19 24.29
N LYS A 81 -18.99 8.85 23.01
CA LYS A 81 -18.75 7.47 22.54
C LYS A 81 -17.28 7.25 22.20
N THR A 82 -16.88 5.98 22.17
CA THR A 82 -15.54 5.57 21.75
C THR A 82 -15.43 5.59 20.24
N ILE A 83 -14.20 5.60 19.72
CA ILE A 83 -13.95 5.50 18.27
C ILE A 83 -14.32 4.11 17.70
N ASP A 84 -14.40 3.10 18.55
CA ASP A 84 -14.86 1.75 18.19
C ASP A 84 -16.33 1.54 18.59
N GLY A 85 -16.98 0.57 17.96
CA GLY A 85 -18.37 0.18 18.20
C GLY A 85 -19.24 0.20 16.94
N LYS A 86 -20.53 -0.14 17.10
CA LYS A 86 -21.51 -0.17 16.00
C LYS A 86 -21.62 1.21 15.34
N GLY A 87 -21.46 1.26 14.01
CA GLY A 87 -21.48 2.50 13.24
C GLY A 87 -20.23 3.37 13.42
N ARG A 88 -19.12 2.78 13.85
CA ARG A 88 -17.84 3.47 14.08
C ARG A 88 -16.69 2.74 13.38
N LEU A 89 -15.44 3.00 13.78
CA LEU A 89 -14.23 2.45 13.16
C LEU A 89 -14.04 0.97 13.53
N THR A 90 -14.91 0.10 13.03
CA THR A 90 -14.82 -1.36 13.19
C THR A 90 -13.71 -1.95 12.31
N ASP A 91 -13.22 -3.14 12.64
CA ASP A 91 -12.19 -3.80 11.81
C ASP A 91 -12.70 -4.10 10.40
N SER A 92 -13.99 -4.44 10.27
CA SER A 92 -14.63 -4.62 8.96
C SER A 92 -14.69 -3.34 8.12
N LEU A 93 -14.87 -2.17 8.75
CA LEU A 93 -14.81 -0.89 8.05
C LEU A 93 -13.37 -0.56 7.65
N ILE A 94 -12.40 -0.83 8.53
CA ILE A 94 -10.97 -0.66 8.22
C ILE A 94 -10.58 -1.52 7.01
N ASP A 95 -11.00 -2.78 6.96
CA ASP A 95 -10.70 -3.68 5.84
C ASP A 95 -11.33 -3.20 4.54
N LYS A 96 -12.59 -2.74 4.58
CA LYS A 96 -13.24 -2.13 3.40
C LYS A 96 -12.50 -0.90 2.91
N LEU A 97 -12.13 0.01 3.81
CA LEU A 97 -11.39 1.23 3.47
C LEU A 97 -10.02 0.91 2.86
N ALA A 98 -9.26 -0.02 3.45
CA ALA A 98 -7.99 -0.46 2.90
C ALA A 98 -8.14 -1.14 1.53
N HIS A 99 -9.22 -1.91 1.34
CA HIS A 99 -9.54 -2.53 0.06
C HIS A 99 -9.84 -1.49 -1.02
N TYR A 100 -10.76 -0.56 -0.75
CA TYR A 100 -11.12 0.52 -1.67
C TYR A 100 -9.94 1.42 -2.01
N TYR A 101 -9.09 1.72 -1.03
CA TYR A 101 -7.87 2.50 -1.24
C TYR A 101 -6.93 1.84 -2.25
N GLY A 102 -6.68 0.54 -2.12
CA GLY A 102 -5.85 -0.18 -3.10
C GLY A 102 -6.52 -0.31 -4.46
N ASN A 103 -7.84 -0.49 -4.52
CA ASN A 103 -8.57 -0.53 -5.79
C ASN A 103 -8.52 0.82 -6.51
N ALA A 104 -8.64 1.94 -5.78
CA ALA A 104 -8.48 3.27 -6.35
C ALA A 104 -7.11 3.45 -7.01
N ILE A 105 -6.05 2.94 -6.39
CA ILE A 105 -4.69 2.97 -6.96
C ILE A 105 -4.59 2.08 -8.20
N ARG A 106 -5.11 0.84 -8.15
CA ARG A 106 -5.05 -0.09 -9.30
C ARG A 106 -5.83 0.41 -10.51
N CYS A 107 -7.03 0.93 -10.30
CA CYS A 107 -7.92 1.38 -11.37
C CYS A 107 -7.50 2.72 -11.99
N ASN A 108 -6.62 3.49 -11.34
CA ASN A 108 -6.20 4.82 -11.78
C ASN A 108 -4.67 4.97 -11.84
N SER A 109 -3.94 3.85 -12.02
CA SER A 109 -2.47 3.76 -11.87
C SER A 109 -1.67 4.71 -12.77
N THR A 110 -2.29 5.27 -13.81
CA THR A 110 -1.68 6.19 -14.76
C THR A 110 -1.75 7.67 -14.33
N SER A 111 -2.52 8.02 -13.30
CA SER A 111 -2.72 9.42 -12.89
C SER A 111 -2.83 9.57 -11.39
N VAL A 112 -1.82 10.19 -10.77
CA VAL A 112 -1.82 10.54 -9.34
C VAL A 112 -3.00 11.46 -9.00
N LYS A 113 -3.40 12.34 -9.93
CA LYS A 113 -4.55 13.25 -9.75
C LYS A 113 -5.85 12.47 -9.65
N GLU A 114 -6.07 11.50 -10.53
CA GLU A 114 -7.28 10.66 -10.49
C GLU A 114 -7.27 9.72 -9.28
N ILE A 115 -6.12 9.12 -8.95
CA ILE A 115 -5.97 8.33 -7.71
C ILE A 115 -6.41 9.16 -6.50
N ARG A 116 -5.88 10.38 -6.36
CA ARG A 116 -6.24 11.29 -5.26
C ARG A 116 -7.74 11.58 -5.26
N LYS A 117 -8.32 11.92 -6.42
CA LYS A 117 -9.75 12.22 -6.54
C LYS A 117 -10.62 11.03 -6.08
N VAL A 118 -10.32 9.82 -6.55
CA VAL A 118 -11.10 8.62 -6.20
C VAL A 118 -10.94 8.25 -4.73
N ILE A 119 -9.73 8.38 -4.16
CA ILE A 119 -9.51 8.16 -2.72
C ILE A 119 -10.37 9.11 -1.88
N TRP A 120 -10.42 10.40 -2.25
CA TRP A 120 -11.27 11.37 -1.56
C TRP A 120 -12.76 11.08 -1.72
N ALA A 121 -13.19 10.57 -2.88
CA ALA A 121 -14.56 10.11 -3.07
C ALA A 121 -14.89 8.93 -2.15
N VAL A 122 -13.99 7.93 -2.03
CA VAL A 122 -14.16 6.81 -1.09
C VAL A 122 -14.32 7.31 0.36
N TRP A 123 -13.49 8.27 0.77
CA TRP A 123 -13.62 8.90 2.08
C TRP A 123 -14.97 9.61 2.25
N GLY A 124 -15.36 10.44 1.27
CA GLY A 124 -16.63 11.16 1.26
C GLY A 124 -17.83 10.22 1.40
N HIS A 125 -17.91 9.17 0.59
CA HIS A 125 -18.98 8.17 0.69
C HIS A 125 -18.97 7.43 2.03
N SER A 126 -17.80 7.19 2.62
CA SER A 126 -17.69 6.52 3.93
C SER A 126 -18.15 7.40 5.10
N CYS A 127 -18.16 8.73 4.91
CA CYS A 127 -18.64 9.71 5.87
C CYS A 127 -20.08 10.17 5.62
N SER A 128 -20.66 9.81 4.48
CA SER A 128 -22.03 10.18 4.09
C SER A 128 -23.04 9.63 5.09
N THR A 129 -24.01 10.45 5.45
CA THR A 129 -25.18 10.05 6.25
C THR A 129 -26.46 10.34 5.46
N ASP A 130 -27.60 9.84 5.95
CA ASP A 130 -28.90 10.15 5.33
C ASP A 130 -29.22 11.65 5.45
N ASP A 131 -28.73 12.32 6.51
CA ASP A 131 -28.91 13.75 6.76
C ASP A 131 -27.95 14.62 5.93
N GLU A 132 -26.75 14.12 5.66
CA GLU A 132 -25.71 14.77 4.85
C GLU A 132 -25.23 13.82 3.73
N PRO A 133 -26.05 13.62 2.68
CA PRO A 133 -25.71 12.73 1.59
C PRO A 133 -24.63 13.35 0.71
N MET A 134 -23.55 12.61 0.48
CA MET A 134 -22.55 12.93 -0.53
C MET A 134 -23.00 12.34 -1.87
N LEU A 135 -23.39 13.22 -2.80
CA LEU A 135 -23.75 12.90 -4.20
C LEU A 135 -22.58 12.31 -4.99
#